data_AF-A0A924JTC6-F1
#
_entry.id   AF-A0A924JTC6-F1
#
_cell.length_a   1.000
_cell.length_b   1.000
_cell.length_c   1.000
_cell.angle_alpha   90.00
_cell.angle_beta   90.00
_cell.angle_gamma   90.00
#
_symmetry.space_group_name_H-M   'P 1'
#
loop_
_entity.id
_entity.type
_entity.pdbx_description
1 polymer ?
#
loop_
_entity_poly.entity_id
_entity_poly.type
_entity_poly.pdbx_seq_one_letter_code
_entity_poly.pdbx_strand_id
1 'polypeptide(L)'
;YVHAKTCIVDDTWATIGSDNFNRRSWTHDSELSAAIIDLAGDAAYARDLRLTLAAEHLDRTGTLEDCVDPRGMFAAYADTAAELDRWHANGRVDERPPGRLRRLEPPRIGPLKRALAAIPYRVVHDPDGRPRSIRGTDRF
;
A
#
# COMPACT_ATOMS: atom_id res chain seq x y z
N TYR A 1 -2.37 -7.12 -10.86
CA TYR A 1 -2.56 -7.79 -9.56
C TYR A 1 -1.33 -7.47 -8.71
N VAL A 2 -1.50 -6.88 -7.52
CA VAL A 2 -0.38 -6.53 -6.64
C VAL A 2 -0.20 -7.65 -5.63
N HIS A 3 0.85 -8.45 -5.79
CA HIS A 3 1.18 -9.56 -4.89
C HIS A 3 2.36 -9.24 -3.94
N ALA A 4 3.08 -8.15 -4.21
CA ALA A 4 4.26 -7.78 -3.46
C ALA A 4 3.93 -7.50 -1.98
N LYS A 5 4.86 -7.88 -1.10
CA LYS A 5 4.88 -7.46 0.29
C LYS A 5 6.22 -6.77 0.51
N THR A 6 6.23 -5.50 0.13
CA THR A 6 7.40 -4.63 0.20
C THR A 6 7.06 -3.40 1.01
N CYS A 7 8.00 -2.93 1.81
CA CYS A 7 7.87 -1.68 2.58
C CYS A 7 9.15 -0.88 2.40
N ILE A 8 9.00 0.43 2.20
CA ILE A 8 10.12 1.37 2.11
C ILE A 8 9.85 2.50 3.09
N VAL A 9 10.85 2.85 3.91
CA VAL A 9 10.76 3.91 4.92
C VAL A 9 11.94 4.86 4.75
N ASP A 10 11.63 6.15 4.60
CA ASP A 10 12.57 7.28 4.58
C ASP A 10 13.78 7.10 3.65
N ASP A 11 13.60 6.39 2.52
CA ASP A 11 14.69 6.06 1.58
C ASP A 11 15.93 5.42 2.25
N THR A 12 15.74 4.81 3.43
CA THR A 12 16.83 4.24 4.27
C THR A 12 16.60 2.76 4.58
N TRP A 13 15.34 2.34 4.69
CA TRP A 13 14.97 0.97 5.01
C TRP A 13 14.06 0.42 3.91
N ALA A 14 14.36 -0.78 3.43
CA ALA A 14 13.47 -1.54 2.56
C ALA A 14 13.31 -2.97 3.06
N THR A 15 12.09 -3.49 3.07
CA THR A 15 11.82 -4.93 3.29
C THR A 15 11.14 -5.55 2.09
N ILE A 16 11.49 -6.81 1.83
CA ILE A 16 10.79 -7.68 0.88
C ILE A 16 10.56 -9.01 1.58
N GLY A 17 9.35 -9.53 1.53
CA GLY A 17 9.01 -10.80 2.17
C GLY A 17 7.78 -11.47 1.61
N SER A 18 7.41 -12.58 2.25
CA SER A 18 6.16 -13.30 1.99
C SER A 18 5.00 -12.83 2.88
N ASP A 19 5.30 -12.06 3.94
CA ASP A 19 4.35 -11.64 4.96
C ASP A 19 3.39 -10.55 4.47
N ASN A 20 2.11 -10.90 4.33
CA ASN A 20 1.09 -9.90 4.06
C ASN A 20 0.87 -9.03 5.30
N PHE A 21 0.47 -7.77 5.12
CA PHE A 21 -0.05 -6.93 6.20
C PHE A 21 -1.42 -7.40 6.68
N ASN A 22 -1.45 -8.55 7.33
CA ASN A 22 -2.61 -9.13 7.97
C ASN A 22 -2.19 -9.99 9.16
N ARG A 23 -3.15 -10.26 10.04
CA ARG A 23 -2.91 -11.04 11.25
C ARG A 23 -2.39 -12.46 10.96
N ARG A 24 -2.83 -13.08 9.86
CA ARG A 24 -2.48 -14.46 9.52
C ARG A 24 -0.98 -14.61 9.27
N SER A 25 -0.43 -13.83 8.36
CA SER A 25 1.01 -13.81 8.05
C SER A 25 1.85 -13.40 9.26
N TRP A 26 1.35 -12.51 10.12
CA TRP A 26 2.12 -11.98 11.24
C TRP A 26 2.09 -12.83 12.52
N THR A 27 1.21 -13.85 12.61
CA THR A 27 1.05 -14.62 13.87
C THR A 27 0.84 -16.12 13.71
N HIS A 28 0.48 -16.62 12.52
CA HIS A 28 0.13 -18.03 12.33
C HIS A 28 0.99 -18.72 11.26
N ASP A 29 1.09 -18.10 10.08
CA ASP A 29 1.79 -18.72 8.95
C ASP A 29 3.32 -18.56 9.12
N SER A 30 4.07 -19.53 8.62
CA SER A 30 5.53 -19.40 8.51
C SER A 30 5.87 -18.47 7.35
N GLU A 31 6.49 -17.33 7.65
CA GLU A 31 6.87 -16.32 6.66
C GLU A 31 8.38 -16.08 6.68
N LEU A 32 8.92 -15.52 5.59
CA LEU A 32 10.31 -15.09 5.49
C LEU A 32 10.38 -13.68 4.91
N SER A 33 11.17 -12.82 5.54
CA SER A 33 11.40 -11.45 5.08
C SER A 33 12.87 -11.08 5.18
N ALA A 34 13.36 -10.32 4.20
CA ALA A 34 14.68 -9.71 4.21
C ALA A 34 14.53 -8.20 4.41
N ALA A 35 15.33 -7.63 5.31
CA ALA A 35 15.43 -6.20 5.52
C ALA A 35 16.80 -5.71 5.01
N ILE A 36 16.77 -4.66 4.20
CA ILE A 36 17.94 -3.95 3.71
C ILE A 36 17.92 -2.57 4.35
N ILE A 37 19.02 -2.22 5.02
CA ILE A 37 19.19 -0.94 5.68
C ILE A 37 20.39 -0.27 5.05
N ASP A 38 20.16 0.87 4.41
CA ASP A 38 21.21 1.71 3.85
C ASP A 38 21.90 2.43 5.02
N LEU A 39 23.05 1.90 5.45
CA LEU A 39 23.90 2.54 6.45
C LEU A 39 24.71 3.65 5.76
N ALA A 40 24.91 4.77 6.46
CA ALA A 40 25.49 6.01 5.93
C ALA A 40 26.59 5.81 4.86
N GLY A 41 26.47 6.51 3.72
CA GLY A 41 27.35 6.39 2.56
C GLY A 41 26.61 6.62 1.23
N ASP A 42 27.10 5.99 0.15
CA ASP A 42 26.49 5.97 -1.20
C ASP A 42 25.39 4.89 -1.36
N ALA A 43 25.00 4.23 -0.27
CA ALA A 43 23.95 3.21 -0.30
C ALA A 43 22.59 3.88 -0.55
N ALA A 44 21.93 3.49 -1.65
CA ALA A 44 20.67 4.08 -2.09
C ALA A 44 19.64 3.01 -2.47
N TYR A 45 19.76 1.78 -1.96
CA TYR A 45 18.89 0.68 -2.36
C TYR A 45 17.41 1.01 -2.13
N ALA A 46 17.07 1.56 -0.96
CA ALA A 46 15.69 1.91 -0.63
C ALA A 46 15.14 3.01 -1.55
N ARG A 47 15.94 4.05 -1.82
CA ARG A 47 15.58 5.12 -2.76
C ARG A 47 15.44 4.60 -4.19
N ASP A 48 16.40 3.82 -4.66
CA ASP A 48 16.45 3.31 -6.03
C ASP A 48 15.30 2.33 -6.27
N LEU A 49 14.97 1.49 -5.29
CA LEU A 49 13.79 0.63 -5.32
C LEU A 49 12.51 1.48 -5.41
N ARG A 50 12.37 2.52 -4.58
CA ARG A 50 11.21 3.42 -4.60
C ARG A 50 11.04 4.07 -5.97
N LEU A 51 12.11 4.62 -6.54
CA LEU A 51 12.07 5.29 -7.85
C LEU A 51 11.82 4.29 -8.98
N THR A 52 12.40 3.09 -8.92
CA THR A 52 12.12 2.02 -9.90
C THR A 52 10.65 1.64 -9.91
N LEU A 53 10.05 1.45 -8.72
CA LEU A 53 8.62 1.17 -8.60
C LEU A 53 7.76 2.37 -9.06
N ALA A 54 8.22 3.60 -8.81
CA ALA A 54 7.57 4.81 -9.31
C ALA A 54 7.53 4.86 -10.85
N ALA A 55 8.66 4.60 -11.50
CA ALA A 55 8.75 4.50 -12.96
C ALA A 55 7.77 3.45 -13.50
N GLU A 56 7.73 2.26 -12.89
CA GLU A 56 6.80 1.21 -13.30
C GLU A 56 5.33 1.64 -13.13
N HIS A 57 4.98 2.22 -11.99
CA HIS A 57 3.61 2.63 -11.69
C HIS A 57 3.12 3.80 -12.54
N LEU A 58 4.04 4.68 -12.95
CA LEU A 58 3.78 5.82 -13.83
C LEU A 58 3.93 5.47 -15.32
N ASP A 59 4.34 4.24 -15.67
CA ASP A 59 4.76 3.83 -17.02
C ASP A 59 5.79 4.80 -17.67
N ARG A 60 6.81 5.19 -16.91
CA ARG A 60 7.90 6.08 -17.36
C ARG A 60 9.21 5.31 -17.53
N THR A 61 9.96 5.60 -18.59
CA THR A 61 11.31 5.04 -18.86
C THR A 61 12.42 6.09 -18.73
N GLY A 62 12.05 7.35 -18.47
CA GLY A 62 12.96 8.48 -18.35
C GLY A 62 13.26 8.85 -16.91
N THR A 63 13.69 10.08 -16.73
CA THR A 63 14.08 10.61 -15.43
C THR A 63 12.88 10.83 -14.51
N LEU A 64 13.14 10.80 -13.20
CA LEU A 64 12.14 10.85 -12.13
C LEU A 64 12.46 11.97 -11.12
N GLU A 65 13.03 13.09 -11.57
CA GLU A 65 13.40 14.21 -10.68
C GLU A 65 12.19 14.72 -9.88
N ASP A 66 11.02 14.77 -10.53
CA ASP A 66 9.75 15.16 -9.90
C ASP A 66 9.29 14.18 -8.81
N CYS A 67 9.79 12.95 -8.84
CA CYS A 67 9.49 11.92 -7.86
C CYS A 67 10.57 11.74 -6.80
N VAL A 68 11.70 12.47 -6.86
CA VAL A 68 12.73 12.39 -5.80
C VAL A 68 12.15 12.88 -4.48
N ASP A 69 11.47 14.03 -4.51
CA ASP A 69 10.71 14.53 -3.37
C ASP A 69 9.43 13.70 -3.13
N PRO A 70 9.14 13.25 -1.90
CA PRO A 70 7.96 12.44 -1.60
C PRO A 70 6.63 13.13 -1.93
N ARG A 71 6.53 14.46 -1.81
CA ARG A 71 5.29 15.19 -2.13
C ARG A 71 5.10 15.27 -3.64
N GLY A 72 6.19 15.52 -4.38
CA GLY A 72 6.21 15.48 -5.84
C GLY A 72 5.80 14.11 -6.38
N MET A 73 6.35 13.04 -5.84
CA MET A 73 5.96 11.67 -6.18
C MET A 73 4.48 11.40 -5.93
N PHE A 74 3.95 11.83 -4.77
CA PHE A 74 2.54 11.65 -4.44
C PHE A 74 1.62 12.43 -5.39
N ALA A 75 1.99 13.66 -5.77
CA ALA A 75 1.27 14.45 -6.75
C ALA A 75 1.23 13.75 -8.12
N ALA A 76 2.39 13.28 -8.60
CA ALA A 76 2.48 12.53 -9.86
C ALA A 76 1.58 11.27 -9.83
N TYR A 77 1.59 10.52 -8.74
CA TYR A 77 0.71 9.37 -8.55
C TYR A 77 -0.78 9.74 -8.59
N ALA A 78 -1.16 10.82 -7.90
CA ALA A 78 -2.53 11.27 -7.82
C ALA A 78 -3.08 11.75 -9.18
N ASP A 79 -2.25 12.46 -9.94
CA ASP A 79 -2.59 12.99 -11.26
C ASP A 79 -2.71 11.86 -12.29
N THR A 80 -1.73 10.96 -12.35
CA THR A 80 -1.77 9.78 -13.22
C THR A 80 -2.97 8.88 -12.89
N ALA A 81 -3.27 8.65 -11.61
CA ALA A 81 -4.46 7.89 -11.23
C ALA A 81 -5.76 8.59 -11.64
N ALA A 82 -5.85 9.92 -11.50
CA ALA A 82 -7.03 10.68 -11.91
C ALA A 82 -7.24 10.65 -13.44
N GLU A 83 -6.16 10.69 -14.23
CA GLU A 83 -6.22 10.51 -15.68
C GLU A 83 -6.74 9.13 -16.08
N LEU A 84 -6.17 8.08 -15.50
CA LEU A 84 -6.59 6.71 -15.80
C LEU A 84 -8.03 6.43 -15.35
N ASP A 85 -8.43 6.96 -14.19
CA ASP A 85 -9.81 6.86 -13.71
C ASP A 85 -10.79 7.62 -14.61
N ARG A 86 -10.43 8.82 -15.12
CA ARG A 86 -11.25 9.55 -16.10
C ARG A 86 -11.43 8.76 -17.40
N TRP A 87 -10.36 8.18 -17.93
CA TRP A 87 -10.45 7.34 -19.13
C TRP A 87 -11.36 6.12 -18.91
N HIS A 88 -11.26 5.47 -17.75
CA HIS A 88 -12.18 4.40 -17.38
C HIS A 88 -13.65 4.87 -17.25
N ALA A 89 -13.89 6.02 -16.63
CA ALA A 89 -15.22 6.59 -16.46
C ALA A 89 -15.88 7.01 -17.78
N ASN A 90 -15.07 7.47 -18.74
CA ASN A 90 -15.52 7.82 -20.10
C ASN A 90 -15.71 6.61 -21.02
N GLY A 91 -15.71 5.39 -20.48
CA GLY A 91 -15.98 4.18 -21.25
C GLY A 91 -14.79 3.67 -22.06
N ARG A 92 -13.57 4.14 -21.76
CA ARG A 92 -12.33 3.69 -22.43
C ARG A 92 -12.30 3.99 -23.92
N VAL A 93 -12.96 5.07 -24.31
CA VAL A 93 -12.91 5.64 -25.65
C VAL A 93 -11.67 6.52 -25.69
N ASP A 94 -10.85 6.41 -26.75
CA ASP A 94 -9.53 7.02 -26.95
C ASP A 94 -8.32 6.26 -26.36
N GLU A 95 -7.12 6.77 -26.68
CA GLU A 95 -5.84 6.22 -26.23
C GLU A 95 -5.79 6.18 -24.70
N ARG A 96 -5.35 5.05 -24.16
CA ARG A 96 -5.22 4.86 -22.72
C ARG A 96 -4.08 5.75 -22.20
N PRO A 97 -4.31 6.61 -21.19
CA PRO A 97 -3.24 7.39 -20.60
C PRO A 97 -2.18 6.48 -19.94
N PRO A 98 -0.93 6.95 -19.79
CA PRO A 98 0.12 6.18 -19.15
C PRO A 98 -0.21 5.92 -17.67
N GLY A 99 0.46 4.93 -17.09
CA GLY A 99 0.40 4.60 -15.68
C GLY A 99 -0.58 3.47 -15.36
N ARG A 100 -0.40 2.91 -14.16
CA ARG A 100 -1.10 1.71 -13.67
C ARG A 100 -1.93 1.97 -12.42
N LEU A 101 -1.77 3.14 -11.82
CA LEU A 101 -2.39 3.51 -10.57
C LEU A 101 -3.86 3.89 -10.77
N ARG A 102 -4.70 3.47 -9.83
CA ARG A 102 -6.12 3.85 -9.75
C ARG A 102 -6.47 4.12 -8.31
N ARG A 103 -7.45 4.99 -8.08
CA ARG A 103 -7.89 5.29 -6.71
C ARG A 103 -8.59 4.05 -6.12
N LEU A 104 -8.16 3.67 -4.92
CA LEU A 104 -8.86 2.66 -4.16
C LEU A 104 -10.17 3.25 -3.65
N GLU A 105 -11.30 2.79 -4.21
CA GLU A 105 -12.61 3.13 -3.68
C GLU A 105 -12.96 2.17 -2.52
N PRO A 106 -13.06 2.67 -1.28
CA PRO A 106 -13.48 1.82 -0.19
C PRO A 106 -14.92 1.35 -0.43
N PRO A 107 -15.24 0.07 -0.13
CA PRO A 107 -16.59 -0.43 -0.33
C PRO A 107 -17.59 0.35 0.53
N ARG A 108 -18.67 0.82 -0.08
CA ARG A 108 -19.77 1.48 0.64
C ARG A 108 -20.59 0.43 1.37
N ILE A 109 -20.51 0.44 2.70
CA ILE A 109 -21.32 -0.44 3.56
C ILE A 109 -22.42 0.41 4.19
N GLY A 110 -23.68 0.05 3.93
CA GLY A 110 -24.84 0.75 4.51
C GLY A 110 -24.84 0.69 6.05
N PRO A 111 -25.44 1.68 6.73
CA PRO A 111 -25.34 1.84 8.19
C PRO A 111 -25.83 0.62 8.95
N LEU A 112 -26.95 0.00 8.53
CA LEU A 112 -27.49 -1.21 9.14
C LEU A 112 -26.53 -2.41 8.99
N LYS A 113 -26.00 -2.62 7.78
CA LYS A 113 -25.03 -3.70 7.52
C LYS A 113 -23.75 -3.51 8.33
N ARG A 114 -23.28 -2.26 8.46
CA ARG A 114 -22.13 -1.92 9.31
C ARG A 114 -22.43 -2.22 10.79
N ALA A 115 -23.60 -1.83 11.30
CA ALA A 115 -23.99 -2.08 12.68
C ALA A 115 -24.08 -3.58 12.99
N LEU A 116 -24.74 -4.35 12.11
CA LEU A 116 -24.85 -5.80 12.24
C LEU A 116 -23.51 -6.52 12.10
N ALA A 117 -22.62 -6.05 11.22
CA ALA A 117 -21.29 -6.63 11.04
C ALA A 117 -20.31 -6.28 12.18
N ALA A 118 -20.49 -5.13 12.83
CA ALA A 118 -19.57 -4.66 13.87
C ALA A 118 -19.53 -5.59 15.09
N ILE A 119 -20.68 -6.18 15.48
CA ILE A 119 -20.79 -7.08 16.63
C ILE A 119 -19.96 -8.36 16.42
N PRO A 120 -20.20 -9.19 15.38
CA PRO A 120 -19.39 -10.37 15.14
C PRO A 120 -17.93 -10.02 14.83
N TYR A 121 -17.67 -8.91 14.14
CA TYR A 121 -16.29 -8.46 13.87
C TYR A 121 -15.49 -8.20 15.17
N ARG A 122 -16.09 -7.55 16.17
CA ARG A 122 -15.41 -7.26 17.44
C ARG A 122 -15.38 -8.44 18.40
N VAL A 123 -16.45 -9.26 18.45
CA VAL A 123 -16.59 -10.31 19.46
C VAL A 123 -15.98 -11.64 19.00
N VAL A 124 -16.15 -11.99 17.72
CA VAL A 124 -15.72 -13.28 17.16
C VAL A 124 -14.37 -13.16 16.46
N HIS A 125 -14.22 -12.20 15.54
CA HIS A 125 -12.98 -12.05 14.78
C HIS A 125 -11.88 -11.39 15.62
N ASP A 126 -12.22 -10.37 16.43
CA ASP A 126 -11.30 -9.56 17.24
C ASP A 126 -10.01 -9.23 16.46
N PRO A 127 -10.03 -8.16 15.64
CA PRO A 127 -8.93 -7.87 14.72
C PRO A 127 -7.57 -7.73 15.41
N ASP A 128 -7.57 -7.30 16.66
CA ASP A 128 -6.37 -7.06 17.45
C ASP A 128 -5.86 -8.32 18.17
N GLY A 129 -6.64 -9.42 18.14
CA GLY A 129 -6.26 -10.69 18.76
C GLY A 129 -6.08 -10.66 20.27
N ARG A 130 -6.75 -9.74 20.94
CA ARG A 130 -6.57 -9.45 22.36
C ARG A 130 -7.11 -10.58 23.24
N PRO A 131 -6.44 -10.88 24.36
CA PRO A 131 -7.01 -11.67 25.45
C PRO A 131 -8.35 -11.09 25.89
N ARG A 132 -9.31 -11.96 26.25
CA ARG A 132 -10.68 -11.55 26.62
C ARG A 132 -10.72 -10.46 27.70
N SER A 133 -9.76 -10.44 28.63
CA SER A 133 -9.69 -9.50 29.74
C SER A 133 -9.40 -8.05 29.34
N ILE A 134 -8.85 -7.80 28.15
CA ILE A 134 -8.47 -6.45 27.68
C ILE A 134 -9.19 -6.04 26.39
N ARG A 135 -10.11 -6.87 25.87
CA ARG A 135 -10.94 -6.53 24.70
C ARG A 135 -11.80 -5.30 24.96
N GLY A 136 -11.80 -4.34 24.03
CA GLY A 136 -12.57 -3.11 24.13
C GLY A 136 -11.98 -2.04 25.06
N THR A 137 -10.74 -2.24 25.54
CA THR A 137 -9.98 -1.24 26.30
C THR A 137 -8.89 -0.61 25.42
N ASP A 138 -8.28 0.46 25.90
CA ASP A 138 -7.10 1.14 25.35
C ASP A 138 -5.78 0.58 25.90
N ARG A 139 -5.83 -0.52 26.67
CA ARG A 139 -4.65 -1.16 27.27
C ARG A 139 -3.99 -2.13 26.28
N PHE A 140 -2.66 -2.11 26.25
CA PHE A 140 -1.78 -2.98 25.46
C PHE A 140 -0.94 -3.86 26.38
#